data_AF-A0A9E2FQH4-F1
#
_entry.id   AF-A0A9E2FQH4-F1
#
_cell.length_a   1.000
_cell.length_b   1.000
_cell.length_c   1.000
_cell.angle_alpha   90.00
_cell.angle_beta   90.00
_cell.angle_gamma   90.00
#
_symmetry.space_group_name_H-M   'P 1'
#
loop_
_entity.id
_entity.type
_entity.pdbx_description
1 polymer ?
#
loop_
_entity_poly.entity_id
_entity_poly.type
_entity_poly.pdbx_seq_one_letter_code
_entity_poly.pdbx_strand_id
1 'polypeptide(L)'
;MNQAACQSVADSADWVWLDEAVTLTGKPERTWCRWAAREVERATREGRKPLAHKVPDGKRKPRWQLHRVLDHRLTRFPDSTSRDERAEPALYAKYPKHVVDRAYRKAHWLQRWRDRCHAEPTKCARILAGEVVAEAKRNEDADFAISVRALQRWQRAYYAKNPSGQIRAVEGLIDGRGVSAIGTTPDSVSKRHPQAVDYFYGLYHSQAGHTVKTCHEATLREARRQGWAWPAGYAATTRWVREYDQKDATCLHRDGPTKYSKKYLPHIERDWT
;
A
#
# COMPACT_ATOMS: atom_id res chain seq x y z
N MET A 1 -9.18 -11.46 46.96
CA MET A 1 -9.99 -11.57 45.73
C MET A 1 -10.18 -10.16 45.17
N ASN A 2 -9.41 -9.79 44.15
CA ASN A 2 -9.40 -8.45 43.56
C ASN A 2 -10.31 -8.40 42.33
N GLN A 3 -11.61 -8.17 42.53
CA GLN A 3 -12.56 -7.92 41.42
C GLN A 3 -12.58 -6.45 40.96
N ALA A 4 -11.93 -5.52 41.69
CA ALA A 4 -11.96 -4.09 41.37
C ALA A 4 -11.01 -3.66 40.23
N ALA A 5 -10.02 -4.48 39.85
CA ALA A 5 -9.03 -4.11 38.83
C ALA A 5 -9.44 -4.46 37.38
N CYS A 6 -10.51 -5.25 37.20
CA CYS A 6 -11.00 -5.62 35.86
C CYS A 6 -12.10 -4.71 35.31
N GLN A 7 -12.67 -3.80 36.12
CA GLN A 7 -13.69 -2.85 35.65
C GLN A 7 -13.11 -1.60 34.98
N SER A 8 -11.83 -1.25 35.22
CA SER A 8 -11.27 0.03 34.74
C SER A 8 -10.86 0.05 33.26
N VAL A 9 -10.73 -1.11 32.61
CA VAL A 9 -10.36 -1.17 31.18
C VAL A 9 -11.60 -1.02 30.30
N ALA A 10 -12.74 -1.57 30.73
CA ALA A 10 -14.02 -1.45 30.01
C ALA A 10 -14.57 -0.02 30.08
N ASP A 11 -14.54 0.62 31.25
CA ASP A 11 -14.98 2.02 31.40
C ASP A 11 -14.09 2.99 30.61
N SER A 12 -12.83 2.66 30.31
CA SER A 12 -11.96 3.55 29.52
C SER A 12 -12.30 3.59 28.02
N ALA A 13 -13.04 2.60 27.51
CA ALA A 13 -13.37 2.50 26.09
C ALA A 13 -14.46 3.51 25.67
N ASP A 14 -15.32 3.89 26.61
CA ASP A 14 -16.48 4.76 26.36
C ASP A 14 -16.19 6.26 26.46
N TRP A 15 -14.96 6.62 26.85
CA TRP A 15 -14.54 8.01 26.99
C TRP A 15 -13.47 8.36 25.96
N VAL A 16 -13.63 9.52 25.34
CA VAL A 16 -12.67 10.08 24.38
C VAL A 16 -12.13 11.40 24.91
N TRP A 17 -10.86 11.68 24.64
CA TRP A 17 -10.26 12.96 25.00
C TRP A 17 -10.82 14.07 24.11
N LEU A 18 -10.87 15.29 24.64
CA LEU A 18 -11.34 16.47 23.90
C LEU A 18 -10.66 16.64 22.53
N ASP A 19 -9.33 16.47 22.48
CA ASP A 19 -8.55 16.63 21.24
C ASP A 19 -8.94 15.58 20.18
N GLU A 20 -9.27 14.37 20.65
CA GLU A 20 -9.79 13.29 19.82
C GLU A 20 -11.22 13.60 19.35
N ALA A 21 -12.08 14.14 20.21
CA ALA A 21 -13.43 14.56 19.82
C ALA A 21 -13.42 15.69 18.78
N VAL A 22 -12.50 16.66 18.91
CA VAL A 22 -12.27 17.71 17.89
C VAL A 22 -11.88 17.07 16.57
N THR A 23 -10.95 16.12 16.59
CA THR A 23 -10.49 15.39 15.40
C THR A 23 -11.60 14.58 14.75
N LEU A 24 -12.38 13.83 15.53
CA LEU A 24 -13.43 12.92 15.04
C LEU A 24 -14.65 13.66 14.48
N THR A 25 -14.94 14.85 15.00
CA THR A 25 -16.20 15.56 14.66
C THR A 25 -16.00 16.80 13.79
N GLY A 26 -14.76 17.30 13.68
CA GLY A 26 -14.43 18.56 12.99
C GLY A 26 -14.95 19.81 13.68
N LYS A 27 -15.51 19.69 14.89
CA LYS A 27 -16.04 20.81 15.66
C LYS A 27 -14.90 21.50 16.42
N PRO A 28 -14.87 22.85 16.49
CA PRO A 28 -13.85 23.58 17.23
C PRO A 28 -13.83 23.19 18.71
N GLU A 29 -12.63 23.19 19.31
CA GLU A 29 -12.42 22.89 20.74
C GLU A 29 -13.31 23.75 21.65
N ARG A 30 -13.46 25.04 21.35
CA ARG A 30 -14.32 25.96 22.10
C ARG A 30 -15.79 25.50 22.14
N THR A 31 -16.26 24.88 21.06
CA THR A 31 -17.63 24.34 20.98
C THR A 31 -17.78 23.14 21.92
N TRP A 32 -16.80 22.23 21.90
CA TRP A 32 -16.79 21.08 22.79
C TRP A 32 -16.64 21.45 24.26
N CYS A 33 -15.76 22.39 24.61
CA CYS A 33 -15.62 22.89 25.98
C CYS A 33 -16.93 23.47 26.53
N ARG A 34 -17.69 24.22 25.70
CA ARG A 34 -19.01 24.75 26.10
C ARG A 34 -20.03 23.63 26.29
N TRP A 35 -20.03 22.63 25.41
CA TRP A 35 -20.93 21.48 25.52
C TRP A 35 -20.62 20.64 26.76
N ALA A 36 -19.35 20.35 27.01
CA ALA A 36 -18.89 19.63 28.19
C ALA A 36 -19.29 20.33 29.49
N ALA A 37 -19.10 21.65 29.56
CA ALA A 37 -19.51 22.44 30.73
C ALA A 37 -21.04 22.38 30.96
N ARG A 38 -21.84 22.60 29.90
CA ARG A 38 -23.30 22.51 29.99
C ARG A 38 -23.79 21.12 30.37
N GLU A 39 -23.11 20.08 29.90
CA GLU A 39 -23.46 18.71 30.23
C GLU A 39 -23.21 18.39 31.70
N VAL A 40 -22.08 18.86 32.26
CA VAL A 40 -21.79 18.73 33.70
C VAL A 40 -22.84 19.45 34.54
N GLU A 41 -23.18 20.69 34.17
CA GLU A 41 -24.23 21.48 34.84
C GLU A 41 -25.58 20.75 34.79
N ARG A 42 -25.96 20.26 33.60
CA ARG A 42 -27.20 19.54 33.38
C ARG A 42 -27.27 18.25 34.21
N ALA A 43 -26.20 17.45 34.20
CA ALA A 43 -26.13 16.20 34.93
C ALA A 43 -26.20 16.40 36.45
N THR A 44 -25.56 17.46 36.95
CA THR A 44 -25.61 17.86 38.36
C THR A 44 -27.04 18.22 38.78
N ARG A 45 -27.74 19.01 37.96
CA ARG A 45 -29.14 19.37 38.21
C ARG A 45 -30.08 18.16 38.18
N GLU A 46 -29.81 17.21 37.30
CA GLU A 46 -30.64 16.01 37.08
C GLU A 46 -30.25 14.83 37.99
N GLY A 47 -29.26 14.99 38.88
CA GLY A 47 -28.80 13.92 39.78
C GLY A 47 -28.20 12.71 39.05
N ARG A 48 -27.74 12.87 37.82
CA ARG A 48 -27.19 11.78 36.99
C ARG A 48 -25.68 11.92 36.84
N LYS A 49 -25.02 10.81 36.45
CA LYS A 49 -23.60 10.86 36.10
C LYS A 49 -23.39 11.77 34.88
N PRO A 50 -22.42 12.70 34.92
CA PRO A 50 -22.15 13.58 33.81
C PRO A 50 -21.51 12.79 32.67
N LEU A 51 -21.86 13.11 31.43
CA LEU A 51 -21.24 12.52 30.22
C LEU A 51 -19.98 13.26 29.79
N ALA A 52 -19.51 14.21 30.59
CA ALA A 52 -18.24 14.91 30.42
C ALA A 52 -17.62 15.13 31.80
N HIS A 53 -16.30 15.06 31.91
CA HIS A 53 -15.64 15.45 33.16
C HIS A 53 -14.25 16.03 32.91
N LYS A 54 -13.81 16.91 33.81
CA LYS A 54 -12.46 17.47 33.80
C LYS A 54 -11.53 16.53 34.54
N VAL A 55 -10.46 16.10 33.86
CA VAL A 55 -9.36 15.37 34.47
C VAL A 55 -8.27 16.38 34.84
N PRO A 56 -7.93 16.51 36.14
CA PRO A 56 -6.79 17.32 36.57
C PRO A 56 -5.51 16.72 36.01
N ASP A 57 -4.70 17.53 35.33
CA ASP A 57 -3.35 17.16 34.91
C ASP A 57 -2.39 17.99 35.76
N GLY A 58 -1.74 17.39 36.75
CA GLY A 58 -1.07 18.09 37.87
C GLY A 58 0.02 19.10 37.51
N LYS A 59 0.37 19.25 36.21
CA LYS A 59 1.30 20.28 35.71
C LYS A 59 0.77 21.06 34.50
N ARG A 60 -0.43 20.78 34.02
CA ARG A 60 -1.00 21.36 32.79
C ARG A 60 -2.43 21.84 33.00
N LYS A 61 -2.96 22.57 32.02
CA LYS A 61 -4.39 22.93 32.02
C LYS A 61 -5.22 21.63 32.08
N PRO A 62 -6.26 21.58 32.93
CA PRO A 62 -7.11 20.40 33.04
C PRO A 62 -7.73 20.06 31.69
N ARG A 63 -7.76 18.77 31.36
CA ARG A 63 -8.26 18.26 30.07
C ARG A 63 -9.66 17.68 30.25
N TRP A 64 -10.46 17.74 29.20
CA TRP A 64 -11.80 17.14 29.20
C TRP A 64 -11.78 15.72 28.64
N GLN A 65 -12.48 14.81 29.33
CA GLN A 65 -12.94 13.54 28.77
C GLN A 65 -14.43 13.62 28.51
N LEU A 66 -14.86 13.06 27.38
CA LEU A 66 -16.22 13.09 26.88
C LEU A 66 -16.70 11.67 26.64
N HIS A 67 -17.89 11.33 27.15
CA HIS A 67 -18.50 10.04 26.90
C HIS A 67 -18.97 9.98 25.45
N ARG A 68 -18.73 8.86 24.77
CA ARG A 68 -19.01 8.69 23.33
C ARG A 68 -20.48 8.92 22.97
N VAL A 69 -21.40 8.66 23.88
CA VAL A 69 -22.84 8.90 23.67
C VAL A 69 -23.22 10.38 23.51
N LEU A 70 -22.33 11.33 23.80
CA LEU A 70 -22.60 12.76 23.61
C LEU A 70 -22.80 13.15 22.15
N ASP A 71 -22.22 12.41 21.21
CA ASP A 71 -22.38 12.65 19.78
C ASP A 71 -22.16 11.33 19.02
N HIS A 72 -23.07 10.98 18.12
CA HIS A 72 -23.00 9.76 17.30
C HIS A 72 -21.70 9.62 16.48
N ARG A 73 -20.94 10.71 16.30
CA ARG A 73 -19.63 10.67 15.65
C ARG A 73 -18.52 10.18 16.57
N LEU A 74 -18.72 10.25 17.90
CA LEU A 74 -17.83 9.69 18.92
C LEU A 74 -18.12 8.20 19.17
N THR A 75 -19.34 7.73 18.89
CA THR A 75 -19.72 6.30 18.93
C THR A 75 -19.22 5.50 17.72
N ARG A 76 -18.31 6.04 16.91
CA ARG A 76 -17.53 5.20 16.01
C ARG A 76 -16.74 4.23 16.88
N PHE A 77 -17.25 3.01 17.01
CA PHE A 77 -16.49 1.86 17.46
C PHE A 77 -15.10 1.96 16.82
N PRO A 78 -14.00 1.70 17.54
CA PRO A 78 -12.83 1.23 16.83
C PRO A 78 -13.33 -0.04 16.14
N ASP A 79 -13.62 0.04 14.84
CA ASP A 79 -13.63 -1.15 14.01
C ASP A 79 -12.37 -1.92 14.42
N SER A 80 -12.55 -3.09 15.04
CA SER A 80 -11.42 -4.00 15.28
C SER A 80 -10.70 -4.29 13.97
N THR A 81 -11.42 -4.09 12.86
CA THR A 81 -10.98 -4.07 11.50
C THR A 81 -10.14 -2.84 11.19
N SER A 82 -8.82 -3.03 11.12
CA SER A 82 -7.90 -2.00 10.66
C SER A 82 -8.32 -1.44 9.30
N ARG A 83 -7.91 -0.22 8.98
CA ARG A 83 -8.17 0.38 7.65
C ARG A 83 -7.71 -0.54 6.52
N ASP A 84 -6.63 -1.25 6.76
CA ASP A 84 -6.04 -2.20 5.83
C ASP A 84 -6.90 -3.45 5.67
N GLU A 85 -7.48 -3.99 6.75
CA GLU A 85 -8.43 -5.11 6.68
C GLU A 85 -9.72 -4.74 5.94
N ARG A 86 -10.22 -3.51 6.09
CA ARG A 86 -11.39 -3.03 5.32
C ARG A 86 -11.10 -2.87 3.82
N ALA A 87 -9.86 -2.57 3.46
CA ALA A 87 -9.44 -2.45 2.06
C ALA A 87 -9.17 -3.81 1.41
N GLU A 88 -9.00 -4.87 2.20
CA GLU A 88 -8.54 -6.19 1.72
C GLU A 88 -9.42 -6.79 0.61
N PRO A 89 -10.76 -6.85 0.73
CA PRO A 89 -11.60 -7.41 -0.33
C PRO A 89 -11.50 -6.62 -1.65
N ALA A 90 -11.42 -5.28 -1.53
CA ALA A 90 -11.28 -4.39 -2.69
C ALA A 90 -9.90 -4.53 -3.35
N LEU A 91 -8.85 -4.88 -2.59
CA LEU A 91 -7.53 -5.17 -3.15
C LEU A 91 -7.51 -6.51 -3.89
N TYR A 92 -8.10 -7.57 -3.34
CA TYR A 92 -8.19 -8.85 -4.05
C TYR A 92 -9.06 -8.80 -5.31
N ALA A 93 -10.07 -7.92 -5.34
CA ALA A 93 -10.86 -7.68 -6.56
C ALA A 93 -10.05 -7.03 -7.69
N LYS A 94 -8.93 -6.38 -7.36
CA LYS A 94 -8.17 -5.50 -8.25
C LYS A 94 -6.79 -6.04 -8.62
N TYR A 95 -6.24 -6.90 -7.78
CA TYR A 95 -4.88 -7.43 -7.91
C TYR A 95 -4.86 -8.94 -7.66
N PRO A 96 -3.92 -9.68 -8.30
CA PRO A 96 -3.78 -11.12 -8.04
C PRO A 96 -3.50 -11.41 -6.56
N LYS A 97 -4.09 -12.47 -6.02
CA LYS A 97 -3.98 -12.89 -4.60
C LYS A 97 -2.55 -12.84 -4.07
N HIS A 98 -1.61 -13.50 -4.75
CA HIS A 98 -0.21 -13.55 -4.34
C HIS A 98 0.47 -12.18 -4.22
N VAL A 99 0.00 -11.17 -4.95
CA VAL A 99 0.53 -9.79 -4.89
C VAL A 99 -0.01 -9.08 -3.64
N VAL A 100 -1.29 -9.26 -3.35
CA VAL A 100 -1.95 -8.71 -2.16
C VAL A 100 -1.37 -9.35 -0.91
N ASP A 101 -1.23 -10.68 -0.86
CA ASP A 101 -0.60 -11.42 0.24
C ASP A 101 0.83 -10.90 0.52
N ARG A 102 1.59 -10.61 -0.54
CA ARG A 102 2.93 -10.02 -0.41
C ARG A 102 2.89 -8.59 0.13
N ALA A 103 1.88 -7.80 -0.20
CA ALA A 103 1.71 -6.45 0.33
C ALA A 103 1.35 -6.45 1.82
N TYR A 104 0.47 -7.37 2.27
CA TYR A 104 0.18 -7.55 3.70
C TYR A 104 1.40 -8.04 4.48
N ARG A 105 2.22 -8.94 3.91
CA ARG A 105 3.52 -9.30 4.52
C ARG A 105 4.46 -8.10 4.71
N LYS A 106 4.54 -7.19 3.72
CA LYS A 106 5.29 -5.92 3.89
C LYS A 106 4.71 -5.07 5.01
N ALA A 107 3.38 -4.96 5.09
CA ALA A 107 2.69 -4.17 6.09
C ALA A 107 2.94 -4.72 7.51
N HIS A 108 2.90 -6.04 7.68
CA HIS A 108 3.24 -6.73 8.93
C HIS A 108 4.65 -6.34 9.42
N TRP A 109 5.67 -6.46 8.57
CA TRP A 109 7.04 -6.11 8.95
C TRP A 109 7.24 -4.61 9.19
N LEU A 110 6.52 -3.76 8.45
CA LEU A 110 6.50 -2.32 8.69
C LEU A 110 5.88 -1.98 10.05
N GLN A 111 4.77 -2.64 10.42
CA GLN A 111 4.13 -2.46 11.71
C GLN A 111 5.03 -2.93 12.85
N ARG A 112 5.66 -4.10 12.71
CA ARG A 112 6.66 -4.63 13.66
C ARG A 112 7.78 -3.63 13.94
N TRP A 113 8.30 -2.98 12.89
CA TRP A 113 9.32 -1.94 13.05
C TRP A 113 8.80 -0.70 13.77
N ARG A 114 7.57 -0.26 13.49
CA ARG A 114 6.95 0.87 14.18
C ARG A 114 6.69 0.58 15.65
N ASP A 115 6.17 -0.60 15.97
CA ASP A 115 5.91 -1.01 17.34
C ASP A 115 7.19 -0.99 18.17
N ARG A 116 8.31 -1.46 17.60
CA ARG A 116 9.63 -1.33 18.25
C ARG A 116 10.07 0.13 18.42
N CYS A 117 9.86 0.99 17.42
CA CYS A 117 10.18 2.41 17.55
C CYS A 117 9.34 3.10 18.64
N HIS A 118 8.10 2.65 18.83
CA HIS A 118 7.23 3.15 19.90
C HIS A 118 7.61 2.60 21.27
N ALA A 119 7.98 1.32 21.37
CA ALA A 119 8.40 0.69 22.61
C ALA A 119 9.77 1.17 23.09
N GLU A 120 10.68 1.49 22.16
CA GLU A 120 12.07 1.84 22.46
C GLU A 120 12.46 3.20 21.84
N PRO A 121 11.86 4.32 22.29
CA PRO A 121 12.02 5.63 21.65
C PRO A 121 13.44 6.21 21.75
N THR A 122 14.24 5.71 22.70
CA THR A 122 15.64 6.12 22.90
C THR A 122 16.62 5.43 21.95
N LYS A 123 16.23 4.31 21.32
CA LYS A 123 17.06 3.62 20.34
C LYS A 123 16.92 4.26 18.97
N CYS A 124 18.02 4.28 18.22
CA CYS A 124 18.01 4.77 16.85
C CYS A 124 17.09 3.91 15.97
N ALA A 125 16.16 4.55 15.25
CA ALA A 125 15.22 3.88 14.34
C ALA A 125 15.92 2.98 13.30
N ARG A 126 17.15 3.32 12.89
CA ARG A 126 17.97 2.52 11.96
C ARG A 126 18.47 1.21 12.61
N ILE A 127 18.81 1.24 13.89
CA ILE A 127 19.23 0.05 14.65
C ILE A 127 18.03 -0.88 14.80
N LEU A 128 16.88 -0.33 15.23
CA LEU A 128 15.63 -1.08 15.34
C LEU A 128 15.18 -1.68 14.00
N ALA A 129 15.38 -0.96 12.88
CA ALA A 129 15.14 -1.51 11.55
C ALA A 129 16.06 -2.70 11.22
N GLY A 130 17.33 -2.64 11.64
CA GLY A 130 18.29 -3.73 11.49
C GLY A 130 17.88 -4.98 12.27
N GLU A 131 17.41 -4.80 13.51
CA GLU A 131 16.88 -5.90 14.34
C GLU A 131 15.67 -6.58 13.70
N VAL A 132 14.71 -5.81 13.19
CA VAL A 132 13.52 -6.33 12.51
C VAL A 132 13.87 -7.06 11.22
N VAL A 133 14.85 -6.56 10.45
CA VAL A 133 15.35 -7.26 9.26
C VAL A 133 16.01 -8.59 9.65
N ALA A 134 16.76 -8.63 10.74
CA ALA A 134 17.36 -9.87 11.23
C ALA A 134 16.29 -10.86 11.73
N GLU A 135 15.24 -10.38 12.39
CA GLU A 135 14.06 -11.18 12.79
C GLU A 135 13.35 -11.78 11.56
N ALA A 136 13.09 -10.95 10.54
CA ALA A 136 12.44 -11.40 9.31
C ALA A 136 13.24 -12.46 8.56
N LYS A 137 14.57 -12.33 8.51
CA LYS A 137 15.45 -13.32 7.87
C LYS A 137 15.52 -14.65 8.63
N ARG A 138 15.33 -14.66 9.95
CA ARG A 138 15.33 -15.88 10.77
C ARG A 138 14.03 -16.67 10.65
N ASN A 139 12.90 -16.00 10.44
CA ASN A 139 11.59 -16.64 10.34
C ASN A 139 11.31 -17.26 8.95
N GLU A 140 12.36 -17.65 8.21
CA GLU A 140 12.29 -18.30 6.89
C GLU A 140 11.41 -17.60 5.83
N ASP A 141 11.20 -16.29 5.95
CA ASP A 141 10.61 -15.44 4.91
C ASP A 141 11.68 -15.18 3.80
N ALA A 142 12.42 -16.22 3.40
CA ALA A 142 13.63 -16.15 2.58
C ALA A 142 13.37 -15.67 1.14
N ASP A 143 12.16 -15.90 0.62
CA ASP A 143 11.69 -15.36 -0.66
C ASP A 143 11.53 -13.83 -0.64
N PHE A 144 11.52 -13.24 0.54
CA PHE A 144 11.24 -11.84 0.77
C PHE A 144 12.54 -11.09 1.04
N ALA A 145 13.10 -10.48 -0.01
CA ALA A 145 14.33 -9.66 0.05
C ALA A 145 14.13 -8.37 0.87
N ILE A 146 14.01 -8.50 2.19
CA ILE A 146 13.87 -7.40 3.15
C ILE A 146 15.24 -6.85 3.53
N SER A 147 15.32 -5.52 3.57
CA SER A 147 16.49 -4.76 4.00
C SER A 147 16.03 -3.49 4.71
N VAL A 148 16.93 -2.85 5.46
CA VAL A 148 16.65 -1.56 6.12
C VAL A 148 16.19 -0.52 5.09
N ARG A 149 16.85 -0.48 3.92
CA ARG A 149 16.48 0.41 2.81
C ARG A 149 15.10 0.08 2.24
N ALA A 150 14.74 -1.21 2.19
CA ALA A 150 13.41 -1.63 1.75
C ALA A 150 12.32 -1.20 2.73
N LEU A 151 12.54 -1.36 4.05
CA LEU A 151 11.60 -0.91 5.10
C LEU A 151 11.35 0.60 5.03
N GLN A 152 12.40 1.41 4.91
CA GLN A 152 12.26 2.87 4.76
C GLN A 152 11.49 3.24 3.48
N ARG A 153 11.76 2.54 2.37
CA ARG A 153 11.02 2.73 1.11
C ARG A 153 9.55 2.36 1.27
N TRP A 154 9.25 1.25 1.94
CA TRP A 154 7.87 0.80 2.20
C TRP A 154 7.13 1.77 3.10
N GLN A 155 7.77 2.31 4.13
CA GLN A 155 7.18 3.36 4.97
C GLN A 155 6.74 4.56 4.13
N ARG A 156 7.61 5.06 3.25
CA ARG A 156 7.26 6.17 2.34
C ARG A 156 6.11 5.80 1.39
N ALA A 157 6.10 4.58 0.88
CA ALA A 157 5.06 4.12 -0.04
C ALA A 157 3.70 3.91 0.65
N TYR A 158 3.70 3.38 1.88
CA TYR A 158 2.51 3.20 2.70
C TYR A 158 1.84 4.53 3.02
N TYR A 159 2.63 5.57 3.32
CA TYR A 159 2.13 6.93 3.61
C TYR A 159 1.98 7.83 2.38
N ALA A 160 2.30 7.35 1.19
CA ALA A 160 2.12 8.13 -0.04
C ALA A 160 0.64 8.45 -0.23
N LYS A 161 0.33 9.67 -0.67
CA LYS A 161 -1.04 10.08 -0.99
C LYS A 161 -1.37 9.73 -2.43
N ASN A 162 -2.60 9.30 -2.69
CA ASN A 162 -3.15 9.17 -4.03
C ASN A 162 -3.58 10.55 -4.57
N PRO A 163 -4.01 10.67 -5.85
CA PRO A 163 -4.48 11.95 -6.41
C PRO A 163 -5.66 12.58 -5.66
N SER A 164 -6.48 11.78 -4.97
CA SER A 164 -7.56 12.27 -4.11
C SER A 164 -7.09 12.70 -2.71
N GLY A 165 -5.79 12.72 -2.45
CA GLY A 165 -5.19 13.17 -1.19
C GLY A 165 -5.24 12.15 -0.04
N GLN A 166 -5.80 10.96 -0.27
CA GLN A 166 -5.88 9.88 0.70
C GLN A 166 -4.59 9.07 0.75
N ILE A 167 -4.16 8.67 1.95
CA ILE A 167 -3.00 7.79 2.13
C ILE A 167 -3.28 6.43 1.47
N ARG A 168 -2.34 5.89 0.70
CA ARG A 168 -2.49 4.62 -0.04
C ARG A 168 -2.47 3.37 0.85
N ALA A 169 -1.81 3.43 2.00
CA ALA A 169 -1.70 2.32 2.96
C ALA A 169 -1.18 1.02 2.30
N VAL A 170 -1.80 -0.15 2.55
CA VAL A 170 -1.36 -1.43 1.94
C VAL A 170 -1.31 -1.39 0.42
N GLU A 171 -2.19 -0.63 -0.24
CA GLU A 171 -2.16 -0.45 -1.70
C GLU A 171 -0.83 0.18 -2.18
N GLY A 172 -0.20 1.01 -1.35
CA GLY A 172 1.11 1.59 -1.62
C GLY A 172 2.25 0.57 -1.60
N LEU A 173 2.04 -0.59 -0.96
CA LEU A 173 3.04 -1.64 -0.78
C LEU A 173 3.02 -2.71 -1.87
N ILE A 174 1.97 -2.72 -2.70
CA ILE A 174 1.87 -3.56 -3.88
C ILE A 174 3.04 -3.25 -4.83
N ASP A 175 3.78 -4.29 -5.24
CA ASP A 175 5.04 -4.11 -5.98
C ASP A 175 4.83 -3.35 -7.29
N GLY A 176 5.27 -2.09 -7.33
CA GLY A 176 5.45 -1.32 -8.59
C GLY A 176 6.44 -1.96 -9.57
N ARG A 177 7.11 -3.05 -9.17
CA ARG A 177 7.95 -3.89 -10.04
C ARG A 177 7.18 -4.96 -10.82
N GLY A 178 5.85 -5.03 -10.70
CA GLY A 178 5.01 -5.90 -11.51
C GLY A 178 3.56 -5.42 -11.66
N VAL A 179 3.17 -4.37 -10.96
CA VAL A 179 1.82 -3.81 -11.02
C VAL A 179 1.94 -2.30 -11.09
N SER A 180 1.63 -1.71 -12.25
CA SER A 180 1.39 -0.28 -12.39
C SER A 180 0.47 0.17 -11.24
N ALA A 181 0.95 1.11 -10.43
CA ALA A 181 0.19 1.64 -9.31
C ALA A 181 -1.16 2.14 -9.82
N ILE A 182 -2.27 1.65 -9.25
CA ILE A 182 -3.54 2.33 -9.45
C ILE A 182 -3.42 3.73 -8.84
N GLY A 183 -3.64 4.73 -9.69
CA GLY A 183 -3.45 6.14 -9.42
C GLY A 183 -2.42 6.80 -10.33
N THR A 184 -1.54 6.03 -10.98
CA THR A 184 -1.09 6.41 -12.32
C THR A 184 -2.19 5.94 -13.25
N THR A 185 -2.78 6.86 -14.00
CA THR A 185 -3.57 6.54 -15.17
C THR A 185 -2.84 5.47 -16.01
N PRO A 186 -3.54 4.69 -16.84
CA PRO A 186 -2.94 3.80 -17.84
C PRO A 186 -1.83 4.45 -18.71
N ASP A 187 -1.61 5.76 -18.60
CA ASP A 187 -0.57 6.57 -19.24
C ASP A 187 0.89 6.16 -19.01
N SER A 188 1.22 5.19 -18.16
CA SER A 188 2.58 4.62 -18.17
C SER A 188 2.75 3.39 -19.08
N VAL A 189 1.65 2.79 -19.53
CA VAL A 189 1.66 1.88 -20.69
C VAL A 189 1.55 2.71 -21.98
N SER A 190 0.96 3.92 -21.92
CA SER A 190 0.79 4.86 -23.04
C SER A 190 1.96 5.82 -23.34
N LYS A 191 3.13 5.68 -22.71
CA LYS A 191 4.31 6.54 -22.99
C LYS A 191 5.30 5.95 -24.00
N ARG A 192 4.92 4.89 -24.73
CA ARG A 192 5.69 4.45 -25.90
C ARG A 192 4.98 4.97 -27.14
N HIS A 193 5.70 5.72 -27.97
CA HIS A 193 5.17 6.16 -29.24
C HIS A 193 4.88 4.91 -30.11
N PRO A 194 3.73 4.82 -30.80
CA PRO A 194 3.38 3.65 -31.61
C PRO A 194 4.48 3.27 -32.61
N GLN A 195 5.05 4.25 -33.31
CA GLN A 195 6.15 4.02 -34.26
C GLN A 195 7.42 3.46 -33.59
N ALA A 196 7.68 3.80 -32.32
CA ALA A 196 8.80 3.23 -31.58
C ALA A 196 8.53 1.77 -31.18
N VAL A 197 7.27 1.42 -30.93
CA VAL A 197 6.83 0.03 -30.67
C VAL A 197 7.00 -0.81 -31.93
N ASP A 198 6.52 -0.31 -33.07
CA ASP A 198 6.66 -0.99 -34.37
C ASP A 198 8.12 -1.20 -34.74
N TYR A 199 8.96 -0.17 -34.55
CA TYR A 199 10.40 -0.26 -34.76
C TYR A 199 11.05 -1.31 -33.86
N PHE A 200 10.69 -1.34 -32.57
CA PHE A 200 11.20 -2.33 -31.64
C PHE A 200 10.84 -3.76 -32.07
N TYR A 201 9.56 -4.02 -32.39
CA TYR A 201 9.11 -5.36 -32.77
C TYR A 201 9.67 -5.79 -34.12
N GLY A 202 9.81 -4.87 -35.09
CA GLY A 202 10.50 -5.14 -36.35
C GLY A 202 11.93 -5.66 -36.13
N LEU A 203 12.67 -5.09 -35.17
CA LEU A 203 13.99 -5.60 -34.79
C LEU A 203 13.91 -6.89 -33.98
N TYR A 204 13.02 -6.98 -33.01
CA TYR A 204 12.95 -8.07 -32.04
C TYR A 204 12.47 -9.39 -32.64
N HIS A 205 11.51 -9.31 -33.55
CA HIS A 205 10.96 -10.44 -34.30
C HIS A 205 11.76 -10.77 -35.55
N SER A 206 12.72 -9.94 -35.97
CA SER A 206 13.57 -10.26 -37.12
C SER A 206 14.30 -11.60 -36.98
N GLN A 207 14.54 -12.26 -38.12
CA GLN A 207 15.30 -13.53 -38.19
C GLN A 207 16.74 -13.41 -37.68
N ALA A 208 17.29 -12.19 -37.59
CA ALA A 208 18.59 -11.93 -36.99
C ALA A 208 18.64 -12.25 -35.48
N GLY A 209 17.48 -12.43 -34.82
CA GLY A 209 17.42 -12.99 -33.46
C GLY A 209 17.96 -12.05 -32.38
N HIS A 210 17.86 -10.73 -32.58
CA HIS A 210 18.40 -9.74 -31.66
C HIS A 210 17.88 -9.91 -30.22
N THR A 211 18.74 -9.64 -29.24
CA THR A 211 18.35 -9.67 -27.83
C THR A 211 17.47 -8.46 -27.50
N VAL A 212 16.62 -8.59 -26.46
CA VAL A 212 15.79 -7.47 -25.96
C VAL A 212 16.66 -6.24 -25.64
N LYS A 213 17.88 -6.46 -25.14
CA LYS A 213 18.84 -5.38 -24.83
C LYS A 213 19.25 -4.62 -26.09
N THR A 214 19.64 -5.34 -27.13
CA THR A 214 20.04 -4.77 -28.43
C THR A 214 18.88 -3.98 -29.05
N CYS A 215 17.68 -4.55 -29.09
CA CYS A 215 16.50 -3.88 -29.61
C CYS A 215 16.15 -2.63 -28.79
N HIS A 216 16.28 -2.68 -27.46
CA HIS A 216 16.05 -1.54 -26.58
C HIS A 216 17.00 -0.38 -26.86
N GLU A 217 18.30 -0.66 -26.97
CA GLU A 217 19.32 0.37 -27.21
C GLU A 217 19.15 1.03 -28.60
N ALA A 218 18.85 0.22 -29.63
CA ALA A 218 18.55 0.72 -30.97
C ALA A 218 17.28 1.59 -31.00
N THR A 219 16.20 1.11 -30.39
CA THR A 219 14.92 1.83 -30.33
C THR A 219 15.04 3.12 -29.52
N LEU A 220 15.79 3.11 -28.41
CA LEU A 220 16.01 4.32 -27.61
C LEU A 220 16.81 5.38 -28.39
N ARG A 221 17.78 4.96 -29.19
CA ARG A 221 18.55 5.86 -30.05
C ARG A 221 17.66 6.49 -31.13
N GLU A 222 16.86 5.66 -31.80
CA GLU A 222 15.94 6.12 -32.84
C GLU A 222 14.83 7.01 -32.26
N ALA A 223 14.31 6.65 -31.10
CA ALA A 223 13.29 7.45 -30.41
C ALA A 223 13.81 8.85 -30.04
N ARG A 224 15.07 8.97 -29.59
CA ARG A 224 15.71 10.27 -29.34
C ARG A 224 15.88 11.09 -30.62
N ARG A 225 16.16 10.44 -31.76
CA ARG A 225 16.32 11.10 -33.06
C ARG A 225 14.99 11.65 -33.58
N GLN A 226 13.91 10.89 -33.39
CA GLN A 226 12.58 11.19 -33.93
C GLN A 226 11.65 11.95 -32.95
N GLY A 227 12.11 12.18 -31.71
CA GLY A 227 11.26 12.75 -30.66
C GLY A 227 10.18 11.79 -30.14
N TRP A 228 10.33 10.49 -30.36
CA TRP A 228 9.39 9.49 -29.86
C TRP A 228 9.57 9.26 -28.37
N ALA A 229 8.44 9.06 -27.69
CA ALA A 229 8.45 8.61 -26.31
C ALA A 229 8.90 7.13 -26.24
N TRP A 230 9.97 6.84 -25.51
CA TRP A 230 10.46 5.49 -25.21
C TRP A 230 11.10 5.46 -23.82
N PRO A 231 10.91 4.40 -23.00
CA PRO A 231 11.52 4.33 -21.67
C PRO A 231 13.05 4.35 -21.75
N ALA A 232 13.71 5.13 -20.89
CA ALA A 232 15.16 5.09 -20.77
C ALA A 232 15.67 3.76 -20.14
N GLY A 233 14.88 3.18 -19.23
CA GLY A 233 15.28 2.00 -18.48
C GLY A 233 15.02 0.68 -19.21
N TYR A 234 16.07 -0.10 -19.44
CA TYR A 234 16.00 -1.45 -20.02
C TYR A 234 15.05 -2.40 -19.27
N ALA A 235 14.99 -2.29 -17.93
CA ALA A 235 14.10 -3.11 -17.10
C ALA A 235 12.61 -2.89 -17.41
N ALA A 236 12.23 -1.66 -17.82
CA ALA A 236 10.86 -1.35 -18.20
C ALA A 236 10.48 -2.02 -19.54
N THR A 237 11.42 -2.05 -20.49
CA THR A 237 11.25 -2.73 -21.78
C THR A 237 11.20 -4.25 -21.61
N THR A 238 12.07 -4.82 -20.78
CA THR A 238 12.07 -6.27 -20.49
C THR A 238 10.75 -6.71 -19.87
N ARG A 239 10.20 -5.94 -18.94
CA ARG A 239 8.90 -6.24 -18.34
C ARG A 239 7.77 -6.16 -19.37
N TRP A 240 7.77 -5.11 -20.18
CA TRP A 240 6.78 -4.92 -21.24
C TRP A 240 6.80 -6.06 -22.26
N VAL A 241 7.97 -6.50 -22.74
CA VAL A 241 8.07 -7.67 -23.63
C VAL A 241 7.48 -8.92 -22.96
N ARG A 242 7.79 -9.17 -21.67
CA ARG A 242 7.23 -10.35 -20.98
C ARG A 242 5.70 -10.36 -20.85
N GLU A 243 5.09 -9.18 -20.81
CA GLU A 243 3.66 -9.01 -20.56
C GLU A 243 2.85 -8.93 -21.86
N TYR A 244 3.41 -8.34 -22.92
CA TYR A 244 2.68 -8.04 -24.17
C TYR A 244 3.20 -8.79 -25.40
N ASP A 245 4.38 -9.43 -25.34
CA ASP A 245 4.88 -10.19 -26.48
C ASP A 245 4.05 -11.46 -26.71
N GLN A 246 3.56 -11.62 -27.93
CA GLN A 246 2.95 -12.85 -28.39
C GLN A 246 4.07 -13.83 -28.75
N LYS A 247 4.41 -14.71 -27.80
CA LYS A 247 5.51 -15.67 -27.96
C LYS A 247 5.40 -16.49 -29.25
N ASP A 248 4.18 -16.81 -29.67
CA ASP A 248 3.90 -17.56 -30.89
C ASP A 248 4.30 -16.77 -32.15
N ALA A 249 4.00 -15.47 -32.19
CA ALA A 249 4.47 -14.58 -33.25
C ALA A 249 5.99 -14.44 -33.26
N THR A 250 6.61 -14.29 -32.07
CA THR A 250 8.07 -14.25 -31.93
C THR A 250 8.73 -15.54 -32.44
N CYS A 251 8.17 -16.70 -32.10
CA CYS A 251 8.64 -17.99 -32.60
C CYS A 251 8.47 -18.10 -34.11
N LEU A 252 7.30 -17.74 -34.65
CA LEU A 252 7.02 -17.79 -36.08
C LEU A 252 8.00 -16.92 -36.89
N HIS A 253 8.24 -15.69 -36.45
CA HIS A 253 9.14 -14.79 -37.16
C HIS A 253 10.62 -15.20 -37.06
N ARG A 254 11.06 -15.79 -35.94
CA ARG A 254 12.46 -16.21 -35.72
C ARG A 254 12.80 -17.56 -36.34
N ASP A 255 11.92 -18.55 -36.20
CA ASP A 255 12.14 -19.90 -36.73
C ASP A 255 11.72 -20.01 -38.20
N GLY A 256 10.87 -19.10 -38.68
CA GLY A 256 10.26 -19.14 -40.00
C GLY A 256 9.06 -20.11 -40.05
N PRO A 257 8.16 -19.91 -41.04
CA PRO A 257 6.88 -20.62 -41.10
C PRO A 257 7.04 -22.13 -41.18
N THR A 258 8.04 -22.63 -41.91
CA THR A 258 8.29 -24.07 -42.10
C THR A 258 8.73 -24.78 -40.81
N LYS A 259 9.63 -24.16 -40.03
CA LYS A 259 10.16 -24.76 -38.80
C LYS A 259 9.18 -24.61 -37.65
N TYR A 260 8.46 -23.49 -37.58
CA TYR A 260 7.35 -23.30 -36.66
C TYR A 260 6.26 -24.36 -36.89
N SER A 261 5.82 -24.53 -38.13
CA SER A 261 4.82 -25.52 -38.53
C SER A 261 5.23 -26.93 -38.10
N LYS A 262 6.44 -27.39 -38.41
CA LYS A 262 6.93 -28.72 -38.00
C LYS A 262 6.93 -28.96 -36.49
N LYS A 263 7.11 -27.92 -35.68
CA LYS A 263 7.19 -28.02 -34.22
C LYS A 263 5.81 -28.08 -33.56
N TYR A 264 4.80 -27.43 -34.15
CA TYR A 264 3.49 -27.26 -33.53
C TYR A 264 2.32 -27.96 -34.26
N LEU A 265 2.45 -28.33 -35.54
CA LEU A 265 1.42 -29.10 -36.28
C LEU A 265 1.07 -30.45 -35.65
N PRO A 266 2.02 -31.27 -35.13
CA PRO A 266 1.68 -32.55 -34.51
C PRO A 266 0.76 -32.43 -33.28
N HIS A 267 0.70 -31.23 -32.69
CA HIS A 267 -0.20 -30.93 -31.56
C HIS A 267 -1.55 -30.40 -32.03
N ILE A 268 -1.59 -29.63 -33.12
CA ILE A 268 -2.83 -29.09 -33.68
C ILE A 268 -3.66 -30.21 -34.34
N GLU A 269 -3.04 -31.16 -35.05
CA GLU A 269 -3.79 -32.28 -35.67
C GLU A 269 -4.43 -33.20 -34.62
N ARG A 270 -3.83 -33.31 -33.43
CA ARG A 270 -4.31 -34.16 -32.33
C ARG A 270 -5.50 -33.57 -31.55
N ASP A 271 -5.71 -32.26 -31.62
CA ASP A 271 -6.86 -31.60 -30.99
C ASP A 271 -8.10 -31.56 -31.91
N TRP A 272 -7.95 -31.94 -33.18
CA TRP A 272 -9.00 -31.89 -34.22
C TRP A 272 -9.31 -33.26 -34.85
N THR A 273 -8.66 -34.34 -34.41
CA THR A 273 -8.99 -35.74 -34.76
C THR A 273 -9.41 -36.52 -33.52
#